data_AF-A0A7L4RK88-F1
#
_entry.id   AF-A0A7L4RK88-F1
#
_cell.length_a   1.000
_cell.length_b   1.000
_cell.length_c   1.000
_cell.angle_alpha   90.00
_cell.angle_beta   90.00
_cell.angle_gamma   90.00
#
_symmetry.space_group_name_H-M   'P 1'
#
loop_
_entity.id
_entity.type
_entity.pdbx_description
1 polymer ?
#
loop_
_entity_poly.entity_id
_entity_poly.type
_entity_poly.pdbx_seq_one_letter_code
_entity_poly.pdbx_strand_id
1 'polypeptide(L)'
;MQKSRYKGFASFDAMFSLIPILLLTVFLLNTMRYILYDSVEKTGAQEKFNMLTVIADYVVKDAGAYGEGDAVYPNLIEPAQLNGLGAQLGPPAGMENIFIGLESEGRPPADAGTCIYRIVVNRVTREIDRLFVCG
;
A
#
# COMPACT_ATOMS: atom_id res chain seq x y z
N MET A 1 -19.74 -67.21 25.17
CA MET A 1 -18.48 -66.46 24.92
C MET A 1 -18.61 -65.71 23.59
N GLN A 2 -19.37 -64.61 23.57
CA GLN A 2 -19.55 -63.78 22.37
C GLN A 2 -18.27 -63.00 22.11
N LYS A 3 -17.42 -63.50 21.21
CA LYS A 3 -16.19 -62.83 20.81
C LYS A 3 -16.53 -61.52 20.08
N SER A 4 -16.01 -60.44 20.65
CA SER A 4 -15.77 -59.09 20.12
C SER A 4 -15.52 -58.97 18.60
N ARG A 5 -16.52 -59.20 17.75
CA ARG A 5 -16.45 -58.99 16.29
C ARG A 5 -16.91 -57.59 15.84
N TYR A 6 -17.61 -56.85 16.70
CA TYR A 6 -18.17 -55.53 16.36
C TYR A 6 -17.26 -54.34 16.69
N LYS A 7 -16.21 -54.54 17.52
CA LYS A 7 -15.27 -53.46 17.88
C LYS A 7 -14.44 -52.98 16.69
N GLY A 8 -14.05 -53.89 15.79
CA GLY A 8 -13.29 -53.55 14.58
C GLY A 8 -14.11 -52.75 13.56
N PHE A 9 -15.40 -53.06 13.41
CA PHE A 9 -16.27 -52.37 12.45
C PHE A 9 -16.54 -50.92 12.88
N ALA A 10 -16.80 -50.71 14.18
CA ALA A 10 -16.96 -49.37 14.74
C ALA A 10 -15.69 -48.50 14.61
N SER A 11 -14.50 -49.09 14.75
CA SER A 11 -13.24 -48.36 14.53
C SER A 11 -12.98 -48.01 13.07
N PHE A 12 -13.38 -48.87 12.11
CA PHE A 12 -13.26 -48.55 10.69
C PHE A 12 -14.24 -47.46 10.28
N ASP A 13 -15.49 -47.52 10.71
CA ASP A 13 -16.50 -46.51 10.40
C ASP A 13 -16.16 -45.14 11.03
N ALA A 14 -15.61 -45.15 12.25
CA ALA A 14 -15.04 -43.96 12.88
C ALA A 14 -13.82 -43.41 12.11
N MET A 15 -12.91 -44.25 11.59
CA MET A 15 -11.79 -43.77 10.78
C MET A 15 -12.25 -43.21 9.43
N PHE A 16 -13.21 -43.86 8.76
CA PHE A 16 -13.75 -43.41 7.47
C PHE A 16 -14.57 -42.12 7.57
N SER A 17 -15.12 -41.80 8.74
CA SER A 17 -15.77 -40.51 8.99
C SER A 17 -14.78 -39.44 9.47
N LEU A 18 -13.81 -39.81 10.31
CA LEU A 18 -12.86 -38.86 10.91
C LEU A 18 -11.79 -38.38 9.93
N ILE A 19 -11.32 -39.24 9.01
CA ILE A 19 -10.32 -38.86 7.99
C ILE A 19 -10.87 -37.74 7.06
N PRO A 20 -12.06 -37.87 6.44
CA PRO A 20 -12.64 -36.80 5.65
C PRO A 20 -12.88 -35.52 6.44
N ILE A 21 -13.35 -35.61 7.68
CA ILE A 21 -13.55 -34.43 8.55
C ILE A 21 -12.21 -33.72 8.79
N LEU A 22 -11.15 -34.47 9.07
CA LEU A 22 -9.81 -33.93 9.29
C LEU A 22 -9.26 -33.28 8.01
N LEU A 23 -9.41 -33.93 6.86
CA LEU A 23 -9.01 -33.37 5.56
C LEU A 23 -9.77 -32.08 5.24
N LEU A 24 -11.08 -32.06 5.50
CA LEU A 24 -11.93 -30.88 5.28
C LEU A 24 -11.53 -29.74 6.22
N THR A 25 -11.18 -30.06 7.47
CA THR A 25 -10.65 -29.09 8.44
C THR A 25 -9.29 -28.52 7.98
N VAL A 26 -8.37 -29.38 7.53
CA VAL A 26 -7.06 -28.95 7.01
C VAL A 26 -7.22 -28.08 5.76
N PHE A 27 -8.12 -28.46 4.86
CA PHE A 27 -8.46 -27.68 3.68
C PHE A 27 -8.98 -26.30 4.05
N LEU A 28 -9.99 -26.23 4.95
CA LEU A 28 -10.57 -24.96 5.42
C LEU A 28 -9.53 -24.06 6.09
N LEU A 29 -8.67 -24.61 6.95
CA LEU A 29 -7.61 -23.85 7.61
C LEU A 29 -6.60 -23.28 6.61
N ASN A 30 -6.21 -24.06 5.60
CA ASN A 30 -5.32 -23.59 4.54
C ASN A 30 -5.98 -22.50 3.68
N THR A 31 -7.25 -22.68 3.30
CA THR A 31 -7.99 -21.69 2.53
C THR A 31 -8.16 -20.39 3.32
N MET A 32 -8.53 -20.46 4.61
CA MET A 32 -8.64 -19.27 5.45
C MET A 32 -7.30 -18.55 5.59
N ARG A 33 -6.20 -19.28 5.79
CA ARG A 33 -4.87 -18.69 5.87
C ARG A 33 -4.50 -17.94 4.57
N TYR A 34 -4.79 -18.55 3.42
CA TYR A 34 -4.55 -17.92 2.13
C TYR A 34 -5.38 -16.65 1.95
N ILE A 35 -6.68 -16.70 2.24
CA ILE A 35 -7.59 -15.54 2.14
C ILE A 35 -7.15 -14.42 3.09
N LEU A 36 -6.78 -14.75 4.33
CA LEU A 36 -6.32 -13.76 5.29
C LEU A 36 -5.03 -13.09 4.83
N TYR A 37 -4.08 -13.86 4.29
CA TYR A 37 -2.83 -13.31 3.79
C TYR A 37 -3.07 -12.35 2.62
N ASP A 38 -3.84 -12.78 1.62
CA ASP A 38 -4.20 -11.95 0.46
C ASP A 38 -5.00 -10.69 0.88
N SER A 39 -5.90 -10.82 1.87
CA SER A 39 -6.64 -9.68 2.40
C SER A 39 -5.76 -8.67 3.13
N VAL A 40 -4.81 -9.14 3.94
CA VAL A 40 -3.86 -8.27 4.65
C VAL A 40 -2.97 -7.54 3.65
N GLU A 41 -2.45 -8.24 2.64
CA GLU A 41 -1.64 -7.65 1.58
C GLU A 41 -2.40 -6.58 0.80
N LYS A 42 -3.63 -6.87 0.37
CA LYS A 42 -4.48 -5.89 -0.34
C LYS A 42 -4.85 -4.70 0.53
N THR A 43 -5.12 -4.92 1.81
CA THR A 43 -5.42 -3.84 2.76
C THR A 43 -4.20 -2.92 2.93
N GLY A 44 -3.02 -3.51 3.14
CA GLY A 44 -1.77 -2.74 3.25
C GLY A 44 -1.46 -1.94 1.98
N ALA A 45 -1.70 -2.51 0.79
CA ALA A 45 -1.54 -1.80 -0.47
C ALA A 45 -2.52 -0.62 -0.61
N GLN A 46 -3.78 -0.78 -0.19
CA GLN A 46 -4.77 0.30 -0.20
C GLN A 46 -4.43 1.41 0.80
N GLU A 47 -4.02 1.06 2.02
CA GLU A 47 -3.57 2.03 3.03
C GLU A 47 -2.39 2.86 2.50
N LYS A 48 -1.40 2.20 1.89
CA LYS A 48 -0.25 2.87 1.28
C LYS A 48 -0.67 3.80 0.14
N PHE A 49 -1.54 3.35 -0.75
CA PHE A 49 -2.06 4.17 -1.85
C PHE A 49 -2.80 5.42 -1.34
N ASN A 50 -3.65 5.24 -0.34
CA ASN A 50 -4.39 6.35 0.28
C ASN A 50 -3.43 7.35 0.92
N MET A 51 -2.40 6.87 1.62
CA MET A 51 -1.41 7.73 2.24
C MET A 51 -0.61 8.54 1.21
N LEU A 52 -0.11 7.89 0.14
CA LEU A 52 0.57 8.57 -0.94
C LEU A 52 -0.33 9.62 -1.61
N THR A 53 -1.63 9.33 -1.75
CA THR A 53 -2.61 10.27 -2.30
C THR A 53 -2.79 11.50 -1.41
N VAL A 54 -2.90 11.30 -0.08
CA VAL A 54 -3.00 12.39 0.90
C VAL A 54 -1.75 13.25 0.87
N ILE A 55 -0.56 12.64 0.81
CA ILE A 55 0.71 13.36 0.71
C ILE A 55 0.77 14.16 -0.59
N ALA A 56 0.43 13.56 -1.73
CA ALA A 56 0.41 14.26 -3.02
C ALA A 56 -0.52 15.48 -2.98
N ASP A 57 -1.71 15.35 -2.39
CA ASP A 57 -2.63 16.47 -2.22
C ASP A 57 -2.08 17.56 -1.29
N TYR A 58 -1.43 17.18 -0.19
CA TYR A 58 -0.81 18.12 0.74
C TYR A 58 0.34 18.89 0.08
N VAL A 59 1.21 18.20 -0.67
CA VAL A 59 2.32 18.83 -1.40
C VAL A 59 1.79 19.87 -2.40
N VAL A 60 0.74 19.51 -3.15
CA VAL A 60 0.17 20.39 -4.18
C VAL A 60 -0.56 21.61 -3.61
N LYS A 61 -1.18 21.47 -2.44
CA LYS A 61 -2.01 22.52 -1.84
C LYS A 61 -1.24 23.42 -0.88
N ASP A 62 -0.15 22.93 -0.29
CA ASP A 62 0.53 23.60 0.81
C ASP A 62 2.07 23.47 0.71
N ALA A 63 2.65 22.33 1.09
CA ALA A 63 4.10 22.24 1.33
C ALA A 63 5.00 22.47 0.10
N GLY A 64 4.54 22.10 -1.10
CA GLY A 64 5.22 22.40 -2.36
C GLY A 64 4.63 23.58 -3.12
N ALA A 65 3.55 24.18 -2.59
CA ALA A 65 2.88 25.30 -3.23
C ALA A 65 3.66 26.60 -2.99
N TYR A 66 3.76 27.40 -4.04
CA TYR A 66 4.40 28.70 -3.96
C TYR A 66 3.60 29.64 -3.06
N GLY A 67 4.29 30.21 -2.07
CA GLY A 67 3.76 31.24 -1.18
C GLY A 67 4.34 32.62 -1.50
N GLU A 68 3.48 33.64 -1.51
CA GLU A 68 3.89 35.05 -1.65
C GLU A 68 3.13 35.89 -0.61
N GLY A 69 3.86 36.33 0.43
CA GLY A 69 3.24 36.96 1.60
C GLY A 69 2.32 35.96 2.32
N ASP A 70 1.07 36.36 2.54
CA ASP A 70 0.03 35.53 3.17
C ASP A 70 -0.74 34.66 2.15
N ALA A 71 -0.45 34.78 0.86
CA ALA A 71 -1.12 34.02 -0.19
C ALA A 71 -0.37 32.74 -0.53
N VAL A 72 -1.09 31.63 -0.60
CA VAL A 72 -0.59 30.34 -1.13
C VAL A 72 -1.28 30.09 -2.47
N TYR A 73 -0.51 29.66 -3.47
CA TYR A 73 -1.00 29.36 -4.82
C TYR A 73 -0.98 27.85 -5.08
N PRO A 74 -2.09 27.13 -4.84
CA PRO A 74 -2.16 25.68 -5.06
C PRO A 74 -1.83 25.31 -6.51
N ASN A 75 -1.19 24.17 -6.69
CA ASN A 75 -0.69 23.67 -7.98
C ASN A 75 0.42 24.51 -8.63
N LEU A 76 0.79 25.69 -8.11
CA LEU A 76 1.96 26.41 -8.58
C LEU A 76 3.15 25.99 -7.71
N ILE A 77 4.03 25.16 -8.27
CA ILE A 77 5.09 24.50 -7.49
C ILE A 77 6.41 25.22 -7.70
N GLU A 78 7.08 25.56 -6.61
CA GLU A 78 8.47 25.98 -6.61
C GLU A 78 9.35 24.74 -6.38
N PRO A 79 10.12 24.27 -7.38
CA PRO A 79 10.84 23.01 -7.26
C PRO A 79 11.81 22.95 -6.07
N ALA A 80 12.39 24.10 -5.71
CA ALA A 80 13.25 24.20 -4.53
C ALA A 80 12.57 23.79 -3.22
N GLN A 81 11.24 23.95 -3.11
CA GLN A 81 10.46 23.55 -1.92
C GLN A 81 10.26 22.03 -1.81
N LEU A 82 10.44 21.27 -2.89
CA LEU A 82 10.31 19.82 -2.88
C LEU A 82 11.53 19.12 -2.28
N ASN A 83 12.68 19.80 -2.24
CA ASN A 83 13.94 19.26 -1.77
C ASN A 83 13.87 18.83 -0.31
N GLY A 84 14.07 17.54 -0.05
CA GLY A 84 14.04 16.96 1.29
C GLY A 84 12.63 16.78 1.87
N LEU A 85 11.57 17.15 1.14
CA LEU A 85 10.20 17.04 1.62
C LEU A 85 9.77 15.57 1.82
N GLY A 86 10.25 14.67 0.95
CA GLY A 86 10.01 13.23 1.10
C GLY A 86 10.55 12.66 2.42
N ALA A 87 11.75 13.10 2.85
CA ALA A 87 12.34 12.69 4.13
C ALA A 87 11.59 13.25 5.35
N GLN A 88 10.90 14.38 5.19
CA GLN A 88 10.09 14.98 6.27
C GLN A 88 8.71 14.31 6.38
N LEU A 89 8.09 13.97 5.24
CA LEU A 89 6.73 13.42 5.19
C LEU A 89 6.68 11.90 5.33
N GLY A 90 7.77 11.18 5.04
CA GLY A 90 7.86 9.72 5.14
C GLY A 90 7.61 9.18 6.54
N PRO A 91 8.48 9.48 7.52
CA PRO A 91 8.41 8.87 8.84
C PRO A 91 7.07 9.08 9.58
N PRO A 92 6.46 10.29 9.56
CA PRO A 92 5.13 10.49 10.17
C PRO A 92 4.02 9.68 9.49
N ALA A 93 4.16 9.38 8.21
CA ALA A 93 3.21 8.58 7.43
C ALA A 93 3.48 7.06 7.52
N GLY A 94 4.48 6.63 8.30
CA GLY A 94 4.89 5.23 8.40
C GLY A 94 5.59 4.69 7.16
N MET A 95 6.15 5.57 6.32
CA MET A 95 6.86 5.20 5.09
C MET A 95 8.34 5.55 5.21
N GLU A 96 9.21 4.55 5.04
CA GLU A 96 10.66 4.74 5.21
C GLU A 96 11.27 5.62 4.11
N ASN A 97 10.79 5.46 2.87
CA ASN A 97 11.30 6.17 1.70
C ASN A 97 10.13 6.77 0.93
N ILE A 98 10.10 8.11 0.83
CA ILE A 98 9.23 8.83 -0.08
C ILE A 98 10.07 9.68 -1.01
N PHE A 99 9.79 9.60 -2.30
CA PHE A 99 10.40 10.42 -3.34
C PHE A 99 9.38 11.40 -3.89
N ILE A 100 9.70 12.69 -3.84
CA ILE A 100 8.85 13.77 -4.32
C ILE A 100 9.66 14.60 -5.29
N GLY A 101 9.08 14.91 -6.45
CA GLY A 101 9.76 15.73 -7.44
C GLY A 101 8.87 16.06 -8.63
N LEU A 102 9.41 16.87 -9.52
CA LEU A 102 8.79 17.20 -10.80
C LEU A 102 9.46 16.39 -11.91
N GLU A 103 8.67 15.89 -12.86
CA GLU A 103 9.21 15.13 -13.98
C GLU A 103 10.16 15.94 -14.87
N SER A 104 9.99 17.27 -14.94
CA SER A 104 10.93 18.14 -15.66
C SER A 104 12.32 18.17 -15.05
N GLU A 105 12.46 17.91 -13.75
CA GLU A 105 13.73 17.95 -13.02
C GLU A 105 14.41 16.57 -12.92
N GLY A 106 13.65 15.50 -13.12
CA GLY A 106 14.16 14.15 -13.06
C GLY A 106 13.04 13.13 -13.03
N ARG A 107 13.38 11.88 -13.33
CA ARG A 107 12.44 10.77 -13.16
C ARG A 107 12.49 10.25 -11.74
N PRO A 108 11.39 9.67 -11.22
CA PRO A 108 11.45 8.93 -9.97
C PRO A 108 12.49 7.80 -10.06
N PRO A 109 13.15 7.46 -8.94
CA PRO A 109 14.06 6.31 -8.87
C PRO A 109 13.40 5.02 -9.35
N ALA A 110 14.20 4.11 -9.92
CA ALA A 110 13.67 2.84 -10.45
C ALA A 110 13.09 1.92 -9.36
N ASP A 111 13.53 2.11 -8.12
CA ASP A 111 13.13 1.40 -6.91
C ASP A 111 12.10 2.18 -6.07
N ALA A 112 11.53 3.27 -6.60
CA ALA A 112 10.62 4.15 -5.88
C ALA A 112 9.22 3.57 -5.59
N GLY A 113 8.94 2.35 -6.06
CA GLY A 113 7.67 1.67 -5.76
C GLY A 113 6.47 2.28 -6.48
N THR A 114 5.38 2.53 -5.74
CA THR A 114 4.12 3.03 -6.31
C THR A 114 4.15 4.55 -6.34
N CYS A 115 3.78 5.16 -7.46
CA CYS A 115 3.78 6.61 -7.64
C CYS A 115 2.37 7.17 -7.84
N ILE A 116 2.08 8.27 -7.16
CA ILE A 116 0.92 9.13 -7.41
C ILE A 116 1.39 10.35 -8.18
N TYR A 117 0.68 10.66 -9.26
CA TYR A 117 0.97 11.82 -10.11
C TYR A 117 -0.10 12.90 -9.96
N ARG A 118 0.32 14.16 -10.02
CA ARG A 118 -0.55 15.35 -10.03
C ARG A 118 -0.10 16.31 -11.11
N ILE A 119 -1.06 16.92 -11.79
CA ILE A 119 -0.79 17.98 -12.78
C ILE A 119 -0.60 19.28 -12.01
N VAL A 120 0.52 19.94 -12.25
CA VAL A 120 0.93 21.18 -11.58
C VAL A 120 1.51 22.16 -12.59
N VAL A 121 1.78 23.39 -12.17
CA VAL A 121 2.51 24.40 -12.95
C VAL A 121 3.85 24.62 -12.27
N ASN A 122 4.94 24.42 -13.01
CA ASN A 122 6.28 24.72 -12.50
C ASN A 122 6.48 26.25 -12.50
N ARG A 123 6.81 26.84 -11.34
CA ARG A 123 6.96 28.29 -11.20
C ARG A 123 8.11 28.85 -12.03
N VAL A 124 9.20 28.09 -12.17
CA VAL A 124 10.43 28.53 -12.84
C VAL A 124 10.23 28.57 -14.34
N THR A 125 9.70 27.49 -14.92
CA THR A 125 9.49 27.37 -16.37
C THR A 125 8.17 27.96 -16.84
N ARG A 126 7.19 28.13 -15.94
CA ARG A 126 5.80 28.54 -16.23
C ARG A 126 5.03 27.56 -17.11
N GLU A 127 5.49 26.32 -17.18
CA GLU A 127 4.86 25.25 -17.96
C GLU A 127 4.06 24.30 -17.06
N ILE A 128 3.11 23.61 -17.67
CA ILE A 128 2.40 22.51 -17.01
C ILE A 128 3.38 21.33 -16.89
N ASP A 129 3.43 20.77 -15.69
CA ASP A 129 4.34 19.69 -15.34
C ASP A 129 3.60 18.60 -14.52
N ARG A 130 4.29 17.50 -14.27
CA ARG A 130 3.79 16.38 -13.46
C ARG A 130 4.62 16.25 -12.20
N LEU A 131 3.98 16.50 -11.06
CA LEU A 131 4.51 16.13 -9.75
C LEU A 131 4.35 14.63 -9.58
N PHE A 132 5.42 13.96 -9.13
CA PHE A 132 5.37 12.58 -8.67
C PHE A 132 5.61 12.52 -7.16
N VAL A 133 4.86 11.63 -6.50
CA VAL A 133 5.06 11.23 -5.10
C VAL A 133 5.08 9.71 -5.06
N CYS A 134 6.24 9.12 -4.77
CA CYS A 134 6.47 7.68 -4.83
C CYS A 134 6.92 7.11 -3.48
N GLY A 135 6.53 5.88 -3.17
CA GLY A 135 6.95 5.16 -1.96
C GLY A 135 6.67 3.67 -1.99
#